data_AF-A0A162ULT9-F1
#
_entry.id   AF-A0A162ULT9-F1
#
_cell.length_a   1.000
_cell.length_b   1.000
_cell.length_c   1.000
_cell.angle_alpha   90.00
_cell.angle_beta   90.00
_cell.angle_gamma   90.00
#
_symmetry.space_group_name_H-M   'P 1'
#
loop_
_entity.id
_entity.type
_entity.pdbx_description
1 polymer ?
#
loop_
_entity_poly.entity_id
_entity_poly.type
_entity_poly.pdbx_seq_one_letter_code
_entity_poly.pdbx_strand_id
1 'polypeptide(L)'
;MDIIELLHPSESNSTRESKRYPCRWKDCPKAFSRPSDTARHYRIHVDDRPFQCHIPLCEKRFIQKSALTVHLRTHSGERPHVCENINCKKSFGDISSLARHRRIHTGSRPYKCHLEHCHKSFTKKALLVRHRKKCHDQKTSEGFHQFSMLVI
;
A
#
# COMPACT_ATOMS: atom_id res chain seq x y z
N MET A 1 45.00 10.30 -42.76
CA MET A 1 44.39 8.98 -43.04
C MET A 1 45.09 8.02 -42.09
N ASP A 2 44.52 7.60 -40.96
CA ASP A 2 43.11 7.49 -40.62
C ASP A 2 42.81 7.79 -39.15
N ILE A 3 41.63 8.36 -38.97
CA ILE A 3 40.91 8.57 -37.72
C ILE A 3 40.08 7.31 -37.50
N ILE A 4 40.25 6.59 -36.40
CA ILE A 4 39.12 5.94 -35.70
C ILE A 4 39.30 6.12 -34.19
N GLU A 5 38.42 6.98 -33.69
CA GLU A 5 38.05 7.25 -32.32
C GLU A 5 37.54 5.97 -31.64
N LEU A 6 38.27 5.43 -30.66
CA LEU A 6 37.74 4.41 -29.75
C LEU A 6 37.33 5.10 -28.45
N LEU A 7 36.03 5.31 -28.36
CA LEU A 7 35.27 5.81 -27.23
C LEU A 7 35.78 5.23 -25.90
N HIS A 8 36.14 6.15 -25.00
CA HIS A 8 36.33 5.86 -23.59
C HIS A 8 34.98 5.40 -23.00
N PRO A 9 34.91 4.25 -22.29
CA PRO A 9 33.73 3.95 -21.50
C PRO A 9 33.57 5.02 -20.41
N SER A 10 32.52 5.81 -20.52
CA SER A 10 32.07 6.71 -19.44
C SER A 10 31.51 5.85 -18.31
N GLU A 11 32.38 5.34 -17.44
CA GLU A 11 31.98 4.79 -16.15
C GLU A 11 31.38 5.92 -15.29
N SER A 12 30.09 6.15 -15.47
CA SER A 12 29.28 6.98 -14.59
C SER A 12 28.02 6.22 -14.22
N ASN A 13 28.15 5.32 -13.25
CA ASN A 13 27.03 5.06 -12.36
C ASN A 13 27.52 4.65 -10.98
N SER A 14 27.93 5.66 -10.21
CA SER A 14 28.01 5.58 -8.76
C SER A 14 26.63 5.21 -8.22
N THR A 15 26.40 3.92 -7.96
CA THR A 15 25.26 3.46 -7.17
C THR A 15 25.52 3.85 -5.71
N ARG A 16 25.31 5.14 -5.40
CA ARG A 16 25.31 5.63 -4.03
C ARG A 16 24.14 4.97 -3.33
N GLU A 17 24.39 3.94 -2.52
CA GLU A 17 23.36 3.31 -1.69
C GLU A 17 22.56 4.41 -0.98
N SER A 18 21.27 4.48 -1.30
CA SER A 18 20.40 5.49 -0.70
C SER A 18 20.28 5.18 0.79
N LYS A 19 20.93 5.99 1.62
CA LYS A 19 20.87 5.90 3.07
C LYS A 19 19.40 5.79 3.51
N ARG A 20 19.07 4.70 4.21
CA ARG A 20 17.73 4.46 4.76
C ARG A 20 17.69 4.84 6.24
N TYR A 21 16.54 5.32 6.66
CA TYR A 21 16.25 5.79 8.01
C TYR A 21 15.25 4.82 8.65
N PRO A 22 15.70 3.91 9.53
CA PRO A 22 14.83 2.95 10.19
C PRO A 22 13.94 3.63 11.24
N CYS A 23 12.72 3.12 11.40
CA CYS A 23 11.88 3.43 12.54
C CYS A 23 12.52 2.89 13.81
N ARG A 24 12.53 3.68 14.88
CA ARG A 24 13.11 3.30 16.17
C ARG A 24 12.10 2.63 17.12
N TRP A 25 10.87 2.40 16.67
CA TRP A 25 9.87 1.71 17.47
C TRP A 25 10.17 0.21 17.54
N LYS A 26 10.00 -0.38 18.74
CA LYS A 26 10.24 -1.80 18.97
C LYS A 26 9.41 -2.65 17.99
N ASP A 27 10.06 -3.62 17.35
CA ASP A 27 9.45 -4.55 16.40
C ASP A 27 8.83 -3.90 15.14
N CYS A 28 9.21 -2.66 14.81
CA CYS A 28 8.79 -2.01 13.57
C CYS A 28 9.86 -2.18 12.47
N PRO A 29 9.64 -3.01 11.43
CA PRO A 29 10.65 -3.26 10.40
C PRO A 29 10.76 -2.13 9.35
N LYS A 30 10.03 -1.02 9.54
CA LYS A 30 9.93 0.02 8.51
C LYS A 30 11.17 0.91 8.48
N ALA A 31 11.67 1.16 7.28
CA ALA A 31 12.71 2.16 7.02
C ALA A 31 12.32 3.03 5.82
N PHE A 32 12.74 4.29 5.84
CA PHE A 32 12.33 5.30 4.86
C PHE A 32 13.56 5.91 4.18
N SER A 33 13.38 6.50 3.01
CA SER A 33 14.47 7.20 2.28
C SER A 33 14.79 8.56 2.87
N ARG A 34 13.91 9.12 3.73
CA ARG A 34 14.10 10.43 4.37
C ARG A 34 13.85 10.37 5.88
N PRO A 35 14.59 11.16 6.69
CA PRO A 35 14.34 11.26 8.13
C PRO A 35 12.93 11.78 8.43
N SER A 36 12.45 12.77 7.67
CA SER A 36 11.13 13.36 7.84
C SER A 36 9.99 12.36 7.63
N ASP A 37 10.17 11.39 6.72
CA ASP A 37 9.20 10.32 6.51
C ASP A 37 9.19 9.34 7.69
N THR A 38 10.34 9.09 8.32
CA THR A 38 10.46 8.27 9.53
C THR A 38 9.81 8.95 10.74
N ALA A 39 10.09 10.24 10.94
CA ALA A 39 9.45 11.03 12.00
C ALA A 39 7.93 11.10 11.83
N ARG A 40 7.45 11.27 10.59
CA ARG A 40 6.02 11.22 10.29
C ARG A 40 5.42 9.84 10.53
N HIS A 41 6.14 8.77 10.19
CA HIS A 41 5.69 7.40 10.47
C HIS A 41 5.59 7.11 11.96
N TYR A 42 6.53 7.62 12.76
CA TYR A 42 6.55 7.43 14.21
C TYR A 42 5.23 7.85 14.88
N ARG A 43 4.56 8.88 14.35
CA ARG A 43 3.23 9.31 14.81
C ARG A 43 2.17 8.20 14.82
N ILE A 44 2.31 7.17 13.98
CA ILE A 44 1.41 6.01 14.00
C ILE A 44 1.53 5.25 15.33
N HIS A 45 2.72 5.16 15.89
CA HIS A 45 2.97 4.38 17.10
C HIS A 45 2.48 5.08 18.37
N VAL A 46 2.56 6.40 18.40
CA VAL A 46 2.10 7.24 19.52
C VAL A 46 0.68 7.78 19.32
N ASP A 47 0.00 7.33 18.25
CA ASP A 47 -1.31 7.82 17.80
C ASP A 47 -1.44 9.35 17.67
N ASP A 48 -0.34 10.03 17.33
CA ASP A 48 -0.31 11.48 17.15
C ASP A 48 -0.97 11.87 15.82
N ARG A 49 -2.17 12.45 15.92
CA ARG A 49 -2.99 12.90 14.78
C ARG A 49 -3.25 14.40 14.91
N PRO A 50 -2.29 15.26 14.51
CA PRO A 50 -2.38 16.69 14.76
C PRO A 50 -3.41 17.39 13.87
N PHE A 51 -3.85 16.76 12.77
CA PHE A 51 -4.76 17.39 11.81
C PHE A 51 -6.20 16.93 12.04
N GLN A 52 -7.01 17.75 12.69
CA GLN A 52 -8.42 17.48 12.96
C GLN A 52 -9.33 18.01 11.86
N CYS A 53 -10.42 17.29 11.56
CA CYS A 53 -11.50 17.79 10.73
C CYS A 53 -12.23 18.91 11.46
N HIS A 54 -12.35 20.07 10.81
CA HIS A 54 -13.02 21.24 11.38
C HIS A 54 -14.54 21.25 11.16
N ILE A 55 -15.09 20.23 10.48
CA ILE A 55 -16.53 20.13 10.21
C ILE A 55 -17.25 19.70 11.50
N PRO A 56 -18.33 20.39 11.92
CA PRO A 56 -19.11 20.00 13.09
C PRO A 56 -19.56 18.54 13.05
N LEU A 57 -19.57 17.87 14.20
CA LEU A 57 -19.91 16.44 14.36
C LEU A 57 -18.94 15.46 13.68
N CYS A 58 -17.87 15.94 13.03
CA CYS A 58 -16.81 15.09 12.48
C CYS A 58 -15.58 15.11 13.39
N GLU A 59 -15.39 14.03 14.15
CA GLU A 59 -14.27 13.90 15.09
C GLU A 59 -13.00 13.31 14.47
N LYS A 60 -12.95 13.18 13.13
CA LYS A 60 -11.85 12.50 12.46
C LYS A 60 -10.55 13.30 12.53
N ARG A 61 -9.46 12.62 12.87
CA ARG A 61 -8.10 13.17 12.94
C ARG A 61 -7.12 12.41 12.05
N PHE A 62 -6.13 13.11 11.54
CA PHE A 62 -5.18 12.62 10.55
C PHE A 62 -3.74 12.93 10.95
N ILE A 63 -2.83 12.03 10.55
CA ILE A 63 -1.37 12.19 10.74
C ILE A 63 -0.78 13.21 9.75
N GLN A 64 -1.42 13.35 8.58
CA GLN A 64 -0.95 14.21 7.49
C GLN A 64 -2.04 15.18 7.04
N LYS A 65 -1.64 16.43 6.75
CA LYS A 65 -2.54 17.46 6.22
C LYS A 65 -3.18 17.05 4.90
N SER A 66 -2.43 16.41 4.00
CA SER A 66 -2.96 15.91 2.72
C SER A 66 -4.10 14.89 2.90
N ALA A 67 -4.02 14.05 3.93
CA ALA A 67 -5.09 13.11 4.25
C ALA A 67 -6.35 13.83 4.78
N LEU A 68 -6.17 14.88 5.60
CA LEU A 68 -7.28 15.75 6.00
C LEU A 68 -7.90 16.45 4.78
N THR A 69 -7.11 17.03 3.88
CA THR A 69 -7.63 17.68 2.65
C THR A 69 -8.47 16.72 1.81
N VAL A 70 -7.98 15.50 1.57
CA VAL A 70 -8.76 14.46 0.87
C VAL A 70 -10.02 14.08 1.63
N HIS A 71 -9.96 14.00 2.96
CA HIS A 71 -11.13 13.73 3.78
C HIS A 71 -12.18 14.85 3.71
N LEU A 72 -11.78 16.13 3.69
CA LEU A 72 -12.72 17.24 3.58
C LEU A 72 -13.57 17.17 2.31
N ARG A 73 -13.05 16.58 1.23
CA ARG A 73 -13.82 16.30 0.00
C ARG A 73 -14.99 15.33 0.20
N THR A 74 -14.96 14.53 1.27
CA THR A 74 -16.11 13.67 1.63
C THR A 74 -17.27 14.46 2.24
N HIS A 75 -17.01 15.65 2.76
CA HIS A 75 -18.04 16.57 3.24
C HIS A 75 -18.54 17.48 2.11
N SER A 76 -17.63 18.04 1.30
CA SER A 76 -18.01 18.94 0.21
C SER A 76 -18.55 18.23 -1.04
N GLY A 77 -18.25 16.94 -1.21
CA GLY A 77 -18.57 16.20 -2.44
C GLY A 77 -17.64 16.49 -3.61
N GLU A 78 -16.57 17.27 -3.43
CA GLU A 78 -15.61 17.61 -4.48
C GLU A 78 -14.89 16.35 -5.01
N ARG A 79 -14.82 16.22 -6.34
CA ARG A 79 -14.22 15.06 -7.02
C ARG A 79 -13.34 15.51 -8.19
N PRO A 80 -12.16 16.09 -7.90
CA PRO A 80 -11.34 16.72 -8.94
C PRO A 80 -10.66 15.73 -9.89
N HIS A 81 -10.64 14.43 -9.56
CA HIS A 81 -9.93 13.44 -10.36
C HIS A 81 -10.92 12.68 -11.25
N VAL A 82 -11.01 13.10 -12.51
CA VAL A 82 -11.93 12.54 -13.51
C VAL A 82 -11.30 11.34 -14.23
N CYS A 83 -12.10 10.33 -14.51
CA CYS A 83 -11.71 9.23 -15.38
C CYS A 83 -11.74 9.68 -16.85
N GLU A 84 -10.61 9.58 -17.54
CA GLU A 84 -10.44 10.02 -18.94
C GLU A 84 -10.94 9.01 -19.98
N ASN A 85 -11.36 7.81 -19.56
CA ASN A 85 -11.98 6.85 -20.48
C ASN A 85 -13.29 7.44 -21.02
N ILE A 86 -13.39 7.56 -22.36
CA ILE A 86 -14.46 8.26 -23.07
C ILE A 86 -15.88 7.80 -22.69
N ASN A 87 -16.05 6.52 -22.40
CA ASN A 87 -17.34 5.93 -22.03
C ASN A 87 -17.60 5.96 -20.50
N CYS A 88 -16.72 6.61 -19.72
CA CYS A 88 -16.76 6.60 -18.27
C CYS A 88 -16.61 8.01 -17.68
N LYS A 89 -17.73 8.63 -17.30
CA LYS A 89 -17.79 9.97 -16.70
C LYS A 89 -17.58 10.00 -15.18
N LYS A 90 -16.95 8.98 -14.59
CA LYS A 90 -16.79 8.89 -13.13
C LYS A 90 -15.64 9.77 -12.64
N SER A 91 -15.85 10.43 -11.49
CA SER A 91 -14.85 11.24 -10.81
C SER A 91 -14.61 10.81 -9.36
N PHE A 92 -13.44 11.15 -8.82
CA PHE A 92 -12.96 10.68 -7.52
C PHE A 92 -12.36 11.83 -6.70
N GLY A 93 -12.52 11.73 -5.37
CA GLY A 93 -11.94 12.69 -4.42
C GLY A 93 -10.43 12.57 -4.26
N ASP A 94 -9.80 11.49 -4.74
CA ASP A 94 -8.35 11.29 -4.69
C ASP A 94 -7.82 10.47 -5.89
N ILE A 95 -6.54 10.67 -6.21
CA ILE A 95 -5.85 10.03 -7.34
C ILE A 95 -5.75 8.51 -7.16
N SER A 96 -5.53 8.02 -5.94
CA SER A 96 -5.38 6.58 -5.69
C SER A 96 -6.69 5.82 -5.96
N SER A 97 -7.82 6.45 -5.64
CA SER A 97 -9.16 5.95 -5.95
C SER A 97 -9.41 5.92 -7.44
N LEU A 98 -9.02 6.96 -8.19
CA LEU A 98 -9.07 6.98 -9.66
C LEU A 98 -8.18 5.87 -10.27
N ALA A 99 -6.92 5.76 -9.83
CA ALA A 99 -5.99 4.75 -10.32
C ALA A 99 -6.52 3.32 -10.09
N ARG A 100 -7.11 3.07 -8.92
CA ARG A 100 -7.78 1.80 -8.62
C ARG A 100 -9.02 1.60 -9.49
N HIS A 101 -9.80 2.65 -9.75
CA HIS A 101 -10.96 2.57 -10.62
C HIS A 101 -10.56 2.20 -12.05
N ARG A 102 -9.49 2.80 -12.60
CA ARG A 102 -9.00 2.51 -13.96
C ARG A 102 -8.73 1.02 -14.23
N ARG A 103 -8.50 0.22 -13.18
CA ARG A 103 -8.35 -1.25 -13.28
C ARG A 103 -9.58 -1.96 -13.83
N ILE A 104 -10.77 -1.35 -13.75
CA ILE A 104 -11.97 -1.94 -14.36
C ILE A 104 -11.91 -1.88 -15.88
N HIS A 105 -11.30 -0.81 -16.42
CA HIS A 105 -11.19 -0.59 -17.86
C HIS A 105 -10.08 -1.45 -18.46
N THR A 106 -8.99 -1.65 -17.70
CA THR A 106 -7.85 -2.48 -18.14
C THR A 106 -8.01 -3.96 -17.78
N GLY A 107 -9.02 -4.33 -17.01
CA GLY A 107 -9.16 -5.69 -16.44
C GLY A 107 -8.10 -6.05 -15.38
N SER A 108 -7.24 -5.10 -14.97
CA SER A 108 -6.10 -5.37 -14.08
C SER A 108 -6.51 -5.91 -12.70
N ARG A 109 -5.96 -7.06 -12.34
CA ARG A 109 -6.19 -7.76 -11.06
C ARG A 109 -4.87 -8.08 -10.35
N PRO A 110 -4.20 -7.06 -9.78
CA PRO A 110 -2.83 -7.23 -9.26
C PRO A 110 -2.76 -8.09 -7.99
N TYR A 111 -3.87 -8.31 -7.29
CA TYR A 111 -3.88 -9.08 -6.05
C TYR A 111 -4.28 -10.51 -6.32
N LYS A 112 -3.29 -11.40 -6.43
CA LYS A 112 -3.49 -12.83 -6.69
C LYS A 112 -3.61 -13.61 -5.37
N CYS A 113 -4.44 -14.66 -5.36
CA CYS A 113 -4.33 -15.70 -4.35
C CYS A 113 -3.08 -16.54 -4.68
N HIS A 114 -2.28 -16.80 -3.65
CA HIS A 114 -1.05 -17.60 -3.78
C HIS A 114 -1.17 -18.93 -3.02
N LEU A 115 -2.39 -19.34 -2.67
CA LEU A 115 -2.63 -20.64 -2.07
C LEU A 115 -2.76 -21.68 -3.18
N GLU A 116 -2.24 -22.86 -2.91
CA GLU A 116 -2.23 -23.99 -3.84
C GLU A 116 -3.62 -24.27 -4.42
N HIS A 117 -3.66 -24.57 -5.71
CA HIS A 117 -4.90 -24.79 -6.49
C HIS A 117 -5.89 -23.61 -6.52
N CYS A 118 -5.47 -22.39 -6.15
CA CYS A 118 -6.31 -21.19 -6.23
C CYS A 118 -5.76 -20.14 -7.20
N HIS A 119 -6.37 -20.05 -8.39
CA HIS A 119 -5.97 -19.10 -9.44
C HIS A 119 -6.73 -17.77 -9.41
N LYS A 120 -7.45 -17.46 -8.33
CA LYS A 120 -8.30 -16.25 -8.25
C LYS A 120 -7.45 -14.98 -8.06
N SER A 121 -7.82 -13.93 -8.78
CA SER A 121 -7.19 -12.61 -8.68
C SER A 121 -8.22 -11.48 -8.57
N PHE A 122 -7.82 -10.39 -7.92
CA PHE A 122 -8.71 -9.34 -7.46
C PHE A 122 -8.18 -7.95 -7.78
N THR A 123 -9.11 -7.02 -7.99
CA THR A 123 -8.82 -5.60 -8.24
C THR A 123 -8.43 -4.83 -6.97
N LYS A 124 -8.78 -5.35 -5.78
CA LYS A 124 -8.50 -4.77 -4.46
C LYS A 124 -7.96 -5.83 -3.49
N LYS A 125 -7.00 -5.45 -2.63
CA LYS A 125 -6.43 -6.34 -1.59
C LYS A 125 -7.49 -6.84 -0.60
N ALA A 126 -8.43 -5.98 -0.20
CA ALA A 126 -9.51 -6.36 0.72
C ALA A 126 -10.37 -7.51 0.18
N LEU A 127 -10.58 -7.57 -1.14
CA LEU A 127 -11.32 -8.66 -1.78
C LEU A 127 -10.54 -9.98 -1.72
N LEU A 128 -9.22 -9.94 -1.92
CA LEU A 128 -8.34 -11.08 -1.73
C LEU A 128 -8.38 -11.57 -0.27
N VAL A 129 -8.27 -10.68 0.70
CA VAL A 129 -8.34 -11.04 2.13
C VAL A 129 -9.68 -11.69 2.46
N ARG A 130 -10.79 -11.10 2.01
CA ARG A 130 -12.13 -11.67 2.22
C ARG A 130 -12.28 -13.03 1.54
N HIS A 131 -11.77 -13.18 0.32
CA HIS A 131 -11.76 -14.46 -0.38
C HIS A 131 -10.98 -15.52 0.40
N ARG A 132 -9.78 -15.19 0.88
CA ARG A 132 -8.98 -16.10 1.71
C ARG A 132 -9.71 -16.51 2.98
N LYS A 133 -10.27 -15.54 3.71
CA LYS A 133 -11.06 -15.81 4.92
C LYS A 133 -12.31 -16.66 4.67
N LYS A 134 -12.92 -16.56 3.49
CA LYS A 134 -14.14 -17.30 3.18
C LYS A 134 -13.86 -18.70 2.60
N CYS A 135 -12.81 -18.83 1.81
CA CYS A 135 -12.57 -20.02 0.99
C CYS A 135 -11.37 -20.85 1.45
N HIS A 136 -10.50 -20.30 2.30
CA HIS A 136 -9.26 -20.93 2.74
C HIS A 136 -9.05 -20.87 4.26
N ASP A 137 -9.98 -20.27 5.01
CA ASP A 137 -9.98 -20.26 6.48
C ASP A 137 -10.76 -21.49 6.96
N GLN A 138 -10.28 -22.67 6.57
CA GLN A 138 -10.50 -23.86 7.38
C GLN A 138 -9.60 -23.66 8.61
N LYS A 139 -10.23 -23.56 9.78
CA LYS A 139 -9.54 -23.37 11.05
C LYS A 139 -8.41 -24.39 11.18
N THR A 140 -7.24 -23.93 11.60
CA THR A 140 -6.28 -24.76 12.34
C THR A 140 -6.96 -25.24 13.62
N SER A 141 -7.68 -26.35 13.54
CA SER A 141 -8.20 -27.11 14.67
C SER A 141 -8.16 -28.59 14.30
N GLU A 142 -6.97 -29.18 14.38
CA GLU A 142 -6.68 -30.57 14.77
C GLU A 142 -5.18 -30.82 14.56
N GLY A 143 -4.48 -31.22 15.63
CA GLY A 143 -3.05 -31.57 15.55
C GLY A 143 -2.17 -31.18 16.76
N PHE A 144 -2.71 -31.09 17.97
CA PHE A 144 -1.95 -31.38 19.18
C PHE A 144 -2.57 -32.61 19.85
N HIS A 145 -1.70 -33.41 20.49
CA HIS A 145 -1.80 -34.82 20.91
C HIS A 145 -1.30 -35.77 19.80
N GLN A 146 -0.20 -36.52 19.96
CA GLN A 146 0.34 -37.10 21.20
C GLN A 146 1.85 -37.43 21.08
N PHE A 147 2.69 -36.76 21.87
CA PHE A 147 3.94 -37.36 22.38
C PHE A 147 3.57 -38.04 23.70
N SER A 148 3.59 -39.39 23.74
CA SER A 148 4.11 -40.19 24.86
C SER A 148 3.78 -41.69 24.71
N MET A 149 4.86 -42.48 24.52
CA MET A 149 5.19 -43.79 25.10
C MET A 149 4.30 -45.04 24.90
N LEU A 150 4.91 -46.08 24.29
CA LEU A 150 5.00 -47.50 24.69
C LEU A 150 6.04 -48.11 23.73
N VAL A 151 7.29 -48.40 24.11
CA VAL A 151 7.74 -49.57 24.89
C VAL A 151 6.85 -50.80 24.65
N ILE A 152 7.15 -51.54 23.59
CA ILE A 152 7.35 -53.01 23.62
C ILE A 152 8.51 -53.31 22.67
#